data_AF-A0A7S3KG05-F1
#
_entry.id   AF-A0A7S3KG05-F1
#
_cell.length_a   1.000
_cell.length_b   1.000
_cell.length_c   1.000
_cell.angle_alpha   90.00
_cell.angle_beta   90.00
_cell.angle_gamma   90.00
#
_symmetry.space_group_name_H-M   'P 1'
#
loop_
_entity.id
_entity.type
_entity.pdbx_description
1 polymer ?
#
loop_
_entity_poly.entity_id
_entity_poly.type
_entity_poly.pdbx_seq_one_letter_code
_entity_poly.pdbx_strand_id
1 'polypeptide(L)'
;NNRDEQDKPPVYMIHPINGHGNLLFYDGPDHSPGFELATRGFDVWVLNFRFTQISRAHVSLDPDTDPEFYDYDMVTLRYDLMADIQFIIDNTNYDSVAAYGYGFGGTTLSYAMAIEPEFFSTNVNIASLIAAGPSYAHTQSLVYIGLAEADGLLNVVRSMGINYVNPTDFPTNVLNQMFC
;
A
#
# COMPACT_ATOMS: atom_id res chain seq x y z
N ASN A 1 8.64 -11.10 30.00
CA ASN A 1 8.14 -9.78 30.44
C ASN A 1 7.43 -9.17 29.25
N ASN A 2 6.11 -9.34 29.14
CA ASN A 2 5.33 -8.92 27.95
C ASN A 2 4.79 -7.48 28.04
N ARG A 3 5.15 -6.73 29.10
CA ARG A 3 4.68 -5.35 29.27
C ARG A 3 5.46 -4.35 28.41
N ASP A 4 6.72 -4.63 28.09
CA ASP A 4 7.56 -3.75 27.26
C ASP A 4 7.25 -3.88 25.76
N GLU A 5 6.49 -4.89 25.33
CA GLU A 5 6.03 -5.03 23.93
C GLU A 5 4.73 -4.26 23.65
N GLN A 6 3.87 -4.03 24.65
CA GLN A 6 2.55 -3.42 24.47
C GLN A 6 2.51 -1.88 24.57
N ASP A 7 3.60 -1.23 24.99
CA ASP A 7 3.69 0.23 25.17
C ASP A 7 4.62 0.91 24.14
N LYS A 8 4.75 0.33 22.95
CA LYS A 8 5.53 0.94 21.85
C LYS A 8 4.61 1.75 20.94
N PRO A 9 4.95 3.00 20.58
CA PRO A 9 4.11 3.82 19.72
C PRO A 9 3.94 3.17 18.33
N PRO A 10 2.70 3.03 17.82
CA PRO A 10 2.45 2.37 16.55
C PRO A 10 2.83 3.25 15.36
N VAL A 11 3.49 2.64 14.38
CA VAL A 11 3.76 3.21 13.07
C VAL A 11 3.13 2.34 12.00
N TYR A 12 2.15 2.90 11.30
CA TYR A 12 1.47 2.28 10.17
C TYR A 12 2.21 2.58 8.87
N MET A 13 2.73 1.55 8.20
CA MET A 13 3.56 1.67 7.00
C MET A 13 2.86 1.12 5.76
N ILE A 14 2.92 1.88 4.66
CA ILE A 14 2.19 1.61 3.42
C ILE A 14 3.19 1.46 2.27
N HIS A 15 3.18 0.29 1.63
CA HIS A 15 4.12 -0.09 0.58
C HIS A 15 3.80 0.55 -0.79
N PRO A 16 4.76 0.61 -1.74
CA PRO A 16 4.52 1.08 -3.10
C PRO A 16 3.78 0.03 -3.96
N ILE A 17 3.32 0.44 -5.15
CA ILE A 17 2.46 -0.36 -6.05
C ILE A 17 3.06 -1.70 -6.53
N ASN A 18 4.39 -1.79 -6.62
CA ASN A 18 5.10 -2.92 -7.25
C ASN A 18 5.48 -4.05 -6.28
N GLY A 19 4.72 -4.26 -5.21
CA GLY A 19 5.02 -5.37 -4.30
C GLY A 19 4.10 -5.44 -3.10
N HIS A 20 4.67 -5.85 -1.97
CA HIS A 20 3.98 -6.10 -0.71
C HIS A 20 4.74 -5.40 0.43
N GLY A 21 4.23 -5.52 1.65
CA GLY A 21 4.83 -4.92 2.84
C GLY A 21 6.31 -5.26 3.06
N ASN A 22 6.78 -6.40 2.53
CA ASN A 22 8.19 -6.82 2.61
C ASN A 22 9.17 -5.84 1.96
N LEU A 23 8.74 -5.01 1.00
CA LEU A 23 9.60 -3.99 0.38
C LEU A 23 10.13 -2.98 1.39
N LEU A 24 9.42 -2.77 2.50
CA LEU A 24 9.84 -1.87 3.58
C LEU A 24 10.90 -2.47 4.52
N PHE A 25 11.30 -3.72 4.25
CA PHE A 25 12.29 -4.51 4.99
C PHE A 25 13.38 -5.11 4.07
N TYR A 26 13.39 -4.74 2.78
CA TYR A 26 14.15 -5.46 1.75
C TYR A 26 15.67 -5.35 1.90
N ASP A 27 16.18 -4.17 2.26
CA ASP A 27 17.63 -3.88 2.32
C ASP A 27 18.30 -4.37 3.62
N GLY A 28 17.57 -5.14 4.43
CA GLY A 28 18.04 -5.71 5.69
C GLY A 28 17.99 -4.74 6.88
N PRO A 29 18.42 -5.23 8.07
CA PRO A 29 18.19 -4.54 9.35
C PRO A 29 18.72 -3.11 9.45
N ASP A 30 19.86 -2.84 8.81
CA ASP A 30 20.57 -1.57 8.96
C ASP A 30 20.16 -0.49 7.94
N HIS A 31 19.36 -0.86 6.93
CA HIS A 31 19.04 0.03 5.81
C HIS A 31 17.55 0.14 5.50
N SER A 32 16.73 -0.75 6.07
CA SER A 32 15.30 -0.75 5.80
C SER A 32 14.52 0.11 6.80
N PRO A 33 13.56 0.94 6.34
CA PRO A 33 12.81 1.82 7.23
C PRO A 33 12.02 1.05 8.30
N GLY A 34 11.48 -0.14 7.98
CA GLY A 34 10.75 -0.93 8.95
C GLY A 34 11.64 -1.47 10.09
N PHE A 35 12.85 -1.93 9.77
CA PHE A 35 13.79 -2.39 10.79
C PHE A 35 14.37 -1.25 11.63
N GLU A 36 14.66 -0.10 11.01
CA GLU A 36 15.14 1.08 11.72
C GLU A 36 14.11 1.58 12.75
N LEU A 37 12.82 1.64 12.37
CA LEU A 37 11.74 2.01 13.28
C LEU A 37 11.58 0.99 14.42
N ALA A 38 11.57 -0.31 14.11
CA ALA A 38 11.48 -1.34 15.13
C ALA A 38 12.65 -1.29 16.13
N THR A 39 13.87 -1.07 15.62
CA THR A 39 15.10 -0.94 16.44
C THR A 39 15.05 0.30 17.35
N ARG A 40 14.39 1.37 16.90
CA ARG A 40 14.17 2.60 17.68
C ARG A 40 13.01 2.50 18.69
N GLY A 41 12.37 1.33 18.81
CA GLY A 41 11.34 1.08 19.82
C GLY A 41 9.91 1.42 19.38
N PHE A 42 9.66 1.55 18.07
CA PHE A 42 8.30 1.65 17.53
C PHE A 42 7.68 0.27 17.34
N ASP A 43 6.35 0.22 17.42
CA ASP A 43 5.56 -0.95 17.01
C ASP A 43 5.19 -0.81 15.54
N VAL A 44 5.75 -1.66 14.68
CA VAL A 44 5.70 -1.48 13.23
C VAL A 44 4.59 -2.34 12.62
N TRP A 45 3.58 -1.69 12.07
CA TRP A 45 2.44 -2.30 11.40
C TRP A 45 2.52 -2.03 9.90
N VAL A 46 2.37 -3.06 9.07
CA VAL A 46 2.57 -2.92 7.62
C VAL A 46 1.35 -3.41 6.86
N LEU A 47 0.77 -2.52 6.06
CA LEU A 47 -0.35 -2.82 5.17
C LEU A 47 0.07 -3.84 4.11
N ASN A 48 -0.87 -4.70 3.71
CA ASN A 48 -0.86 -5.32 2.39
C ASN A 48 -2.19 -5.05 1.70
N PHE A 49 -2.15 -4.25 0.63
CA PHE A 49 -3.37 -3.86 -0.09
C PHE A 49 -4.15 -5.08 -0.59
N ARG A 50 -5.48 -4.96 -0.70
CA ARG A 50 -6.38 -6.00 -1.25
C ARG A 50 -6.02 -6.50 -2.65
N PHE A 51 -5.27 -5.72 -3.43
CA PHE A 51 -4.80 -6.10 -4.75
C PHE A 51 -3.53 -6.97 -4.74
N THR A 52 -2.93 -7.16 -3.56
CA THR A 52 -1.71 -7.96 -3.41
C THR A 52 -2.03 -9.45 -3.38
N GLN A 53 -1.07 -10.28 -3.81
CA GLN A 53 -1.23 -11.74 -3.85
C GLN A 53 -1.40 -12.37 -2.47
N ILE A 54 -0.99 -11.66 -1.42
CA ILE A 54 -1.08 -12.13 -0.03
C ILE A 54 -2.33 -11.63 0.70
N SER A 55 -3.15 -10.78 0.07
CA SER A 55 -4.42 -10.26 0.61
C SER A 55 -5.62 -10.67 -0.26
N ARG A 56 -5.70 -11.96 -0.62
CA ARG A 56 -6.70 -12.50 -1.57
C ARG A 56 -7.98 -13.06 -0.93
N ALA A 57 -8.21 -12.83 0.36
CA ALA A 57 -9.40 -13.34 1.04
C ALA A 57 -10.55 -12.32 0.95
N HIS A 58 -11.77 -12.80 0.67
CA HIS A 58 -12.98 -11.98 0.70
C HIS A 58 -14.14 -12.77 1.32
N VAL A 59 -15.07 -12.07 1.97
CA VAL A 59 -16.17 -12.70 2.73
C VAL A 59 -17.17 -13.44 1.85
N SER A 60 -17.28 -13.06 0.58
CA SER A 60 -18.30 -13.55 -0.35
C SER A 60 -17.83 -13.80 -1.78
N LEU A 61 -16.60 -13.40 -2.13
CA LEU A 61 -16.08 -13.48 -3.49
C LEU A 61 -14.86 -14.39 -3.49
N ASP A 62 -14.74 -15.23 -4.50
CA ASP A 62 -13.57 -16.06 -4.74
C ASP A 62 -12.63 -15.35 -5.75
N PRO A 63 -11.38 -15.02 -5.37
CA PRO A 63 -10.44 -14.34 -6.26
C PRO A 63 -10.04 -15.16 -7.50
N ASP A 64 -10.30 -16.46 -7.53
CA ASP A 64 -9.99 -17.33 -8.67
C ASP A 64 -11.19 -17.47 -9.64
N THR A 65 -12.42 -17.19 -9.19
CA THR A 65 -13.63 -17.38 -10.02
C THR A 65 -14.46 -16.11 -10.24
N ASP A 66 -14.37 -15.12 -9.36
CA ASP A 66 -15.23 -13.94 -9.35
C ASP A 66 -14.43 -12.68 -9.74
N PRO A 67 -14.55 -12.17 -11.00
CA PRO A 67 -13.82 -10.99 -11.46
C PRO A 67 -14.08 -9.73 -10.63
N GLU A 68 -15.26 -9.63 -10.01
CA GLU A 68 -15.66 -8.55 -9.11
C GLU A 68 -14.74 -8.42 -7.89
N PHE A 69 -14.00 -9.49 -7.53
CA PHE A 69 -12.96 -9.42 -6.50
C PHE A 69 -11.93 -8.31 -6.81
N TYR A 70 -11.65 -8.08 -8.10
CA TYR A 70 -10.65 -7.13 -8.57
C TYR A 70 -11.23 -5.76 -8.97
N ASP A 71 -12.49 -5.50 -8.64
CA ASP A 71 -13.15 -4.21 -8.89
C ASP A 71 -12.88 -3.23 -7.74
N TYR A 72 -11.69 -2.65 -7.75
CA TYR A 72 -11.26 -1.63 -6.78
C TYR A 72 -10.61 -0.44 -7.47
N ASP A 73 -10.70 0.72 -6.82
CA ASP A 73 -10.10 1.98 -7.24
C ASP A 73 -9.41 2.70 -6.05
N MET A 74 -8.75 3.83 -6.30
CA MET A 74 -8.10 4.61 -5.23
C MET A 74 -9.05 5.00 -4.11
N VAL A 75 -10.31 5.26 -4.45
CA VAL A 75 -11.35 5.61 -3.49
C VAL A 75 -11.59 4.41 -2.57
N THR A 76 -11.77 3.22 -3.12
CA THR A 76 -12.03 1.98 -2.38
C THR A 76 -10.84 1.55 -1.51
N LEU A 77 -9.59 1.83 -1.94
CA LEU A 77 -8.41 1.55 -1.12
C LEU A 77 -8.39 2.30 0.21
N ARG A 78 -9.14 3.41 0.37
CA ARG A 78 -9.26 4.08 1.67
C ARG A 78 -9.82 3.15 2.76
N TYR A 79 -10.67 2.20 2.38
CA TYR A 79 -11.24 1.25 3.33
C TYR A 79 -10.20 0.28 3.88
N ASP A 80 -9.17 -0.08 3.09
CA ASP A 80 -8.03 -0.86 3.59
C ASP A 80 -7.30 -0.05 4.68
N LEU A 81 -7.00 1.22 4.37
CA LEU A 81 -6.27 2.10 5.29
C LEU A 81 -7.03 2.34 6.59
N MET A 82 -8.33 2.63 6.51
CA MET A 82 -9.16 2.88 7.69
C MET A 82 -9.33 1.63 8.54
N ALA A 83 -9.55 0.46 7.91
CA ALA A 83 -9.68 -0.80 8.63
C ALA A 83 -8.38 -1.18 9.37
N ASP A 84 -7.23 -1.03 8.71
CA ASP A 84 -5.93 -1.29 9.34
C ASP A 84 -5.66 -0.32 10.49
N ILE A 85 -5.88 0.98 10.30
CA ILE A 85 -5.68 1.99 11.36
C ILE A 85 -6.58 1.69 12.57
N GLN A 86 -7.86 1.40 12.33
CA GLN A 86 -8.78 1.06 13.41
C GLN A 86 -8.33 -0.21 14.12
N PHE A 87 -7.91 -1.23 13.38
CA PHE A 87 -7.38 -2.47 13.95
C PHE A 87 -6.16 -2.19 14.84
N ILE A 88 -5.23 -1.34 14.42
CA ILE A 88 -4.05 -0.98 15.21
C ILE A 88 -4.46 -0.27 16.51
N ILE A 89 -5.37 0.70 16.43
CA ILE A 89 -5.88 1.43 17.61
C ILE A 89 -6.56 0.45 18.58
N ASP A 90 -7.39 -0.45 18.08
CA ASP A 90 -8.12 -1.42 18.91
C ASP A 90 -7.20 -2.46 19.58
N ASN A 91 -6.00 -2.68 19.04
CA ASN A 91 -5.03 -3.68 19.53
C ASN A 91 -3.82 -3.07 20.23
N THR A 92 -3.77 -1.75 20.39
CA THR A 92 -2.69 -1.03 21.08
C THR A 92 -3.26 -0.11 22.15
N ASN A 93 -2.39 0.43 23.02
CA ASN A 93 -2.81 1.42 24.04
C ASN A 93 -2.80 2.86 23.50
N TYR A 94 -2.87 3.05 22.17
CA TYR A 94 -2.71 4.35 21.52
C TYR A 94 -3.96 4.74 20.73
N ASP A 95 -4.42 5.97 20.90
CA ASP A 95 -5.60 6.51 20.21
C ASP A 95 -5.32 6.96 18.76
N SER A 96 -4.05 6.94 18.33
CA SER A 96 -3.64 7.35 16.99
C SER A 96 -2.33 6.69 16.57
N VAL A 97 -2.09 6.64 15.27
CA VAL A 97 -0.84 6.11 14.69
C VAL A 97 -0.03 7.21 14.02
N ALA A 98 1.29 7.00 13.96
CA ALA A 98 2.10 7.67 12.94
C ALA A 98 1.98 6.90 11.63
N ALA A 99 1.77 7.58 10.51
CA ALA A 99 1.64 6.97 9.20
C ALA A 99 2.87 7.24 8.33
N TYR A 100 3.33 6.23 7.61
CA TYR A 100 4.42 6.27 6.65
C TYR A 100 3.94 5.71 5.33
N GLY A 101 4.01 6.47 4.25
CA GLY A 101 3.66 6.00 2.91
C GLY A 101 4.78 6.28 1.91
N TYR A 102 5.21 5.24 1.19
CA TYR A 102 6.23 5.35 0.14
C TYR A 102 5.64 5.19 -1.25
N GLY A 103 5.97 6.12 -2.16
CA GLY A 103 5.51 6.10 -3.54
C GLY A 103 3.99 6.09 -3.62
N PHE A 104 3.45 5.05 -4.26
CA PHE A 104 2.01 4.82 -4.36
C PHE A 104 1.30 4.75 -3.00
N GLY A 105 1.93 4.13 -1.98
CA GLY A 105 1.35 4.09 -0.64
C GLY A 105 1.17 5.47 -0.02
N GLY A 106 2.13 6.37 -0.27
CA GLY A 106 2.03 7.78 0.11
C GLY A 106 0.96 8.53 -0.67
N THR A 107 0.83 8.27 -1.98
CA THR A 107 -0.26 8.83 -2.81
C THR A 107 -1.62 8.39 -2.30
N THR A 108 -1.84 7.09 -2.05
CA THR A 108 -3.11 6.56 -1.54
C THR A 108 -3.44 7.11 -0.16
N LEU A 109 -2.46 7.22 0.75
CA LEU A 109 -2.66 7.84 2.05
C LEU A 109 -3.07 9.32 1.93
N SER A 110 -2.38 10.08 1.07
CA SER A 110 -2.73 11.49 0.83
C SER A 110 -4.16 11.65 0.30
N TYR A 111 -4.59 10.76 -0.60
CA TYR A 111 -5.92 10.75 -1.18
C TYR A 111 -6.98 10.39 -0.12
N ALA A 112 -6.73 9.34 0.67
CA ALA A 112 -7.61 8.90 1.75
C ALA A 112 -7.81 10.00 2.82
N MET A 113 -6.74 10.69 3.22
CA MET A 113 -6.82 11.83 4.14
C MET A 113 -7.65 12.99 3.57
N ALA A 114 -7.62 13.20 2.25
CA ALA A 114 -8.39 14.27 1.62
C ALA A 114 -9.89 13.96 1.52
N ILE A 115 -10.27 12.69 1.35
CA ILE A 115 -11.66 12.26 1.18
C ILE A 115 -12.36 11.85 2.49
N GLU A 116 -11.60 11.42 3.52
CA GLU A 116 -12.13 11.05 4.85
C GLU A 116 -11.44 11.87 5.98
N PRO A 117 -11.44 13.22 5.92
CA PRO A 117 -10.63 14.05 6.81
C PRO A 117 -10.97 13.89 8.29
N GLU A 118 -12.24 13.62 8.65
CA GLU A 118 -12.66 13.42 10.05
C GLU A 118 -12.02 12.17 10.67
N PHE A 119 -11.95 11.08 9.92
CA PHE A 119 -11.29 9.85 10.37
C PHE A 119 -9.78 10.08 10.54
N PHE A 120 -9.12 10.59 9.49
CA PHE A 120 -7.66 10.69 9.50
C PHE A 120 -7.13 11.76 10.45
N SER A 121 -7.85 12.87 10.65
CA SER A 121 -7.44 13.92 11.61
C SER A 121 -7.53 13.46 13.07
N THR A 122 -8.35 12.45 13.37
CA THR A 122 -8.47 11.87 14.71
C THR A 122 -7.47 10.74 14.92
N ASN A 123 -7.30 9.88 13.91
CA ASN A 123 -6.60 8.61 14.05
C ASN A 123 -5.14 8.61 13.55
N VAL A 124 -4.70 9.67 12.85
CA VAL A 124 -3.32 9.81 12.36
C VAL A 124 -2.70 11.11 12.88
N ASN A 125 -1.67 10.99 13.72
CA ASN A 125 -1.04 12.15 14.36
C ASN A 125 0.06 12.81 13.50
N ILE A 126 0.74 12.02 12.67
CA ILE A 126 1.73 12.48 11.69
C ILE A 126 1.68 11.58 10.47
N ALA A 127 1.78 12.17 9.27
CA ALA A 127 1.86 11.43 8.02
C ALA A 127 3.15 11.80 7.28
N SER A 128 4.04 10.84 7.09
CA SER A 128 5.25 10.96 6.28
C SER A 128 4.99 10.42 4.88
N LEU A 129 4.86 11.33 3.90
CA LEU A 129 4.55 11.01 2.51
C LEU A 129 5.83 11.07 1.66
N ILE A 130 6.51 9.94 1.49
CA ILE A 130 7.81 9.87 0.82
C ILE A 130 7.61 9.51 -0.65
N ALA A 131 8.12 10.36 -1.55
CA ALA A 131 7.98 10.19 -3.00
C ALA A 131 6.52 10.02 -3.47
N ALA A 132 5.57 10.59 -2.72
CA ALA A 132 4.15 10.58 -3.07
C ALA A 132 3.87 11.56 -4.21
N GLY A 133 3.41 11.04 -5.35
CA GLY A 133 3.02 11.82 -6.51
C GLY A 133 1.50 12.01 -6.55
N PRO A 134 0.96 13.24 -6.40
CA PRO A 134 -0.49 13.46 -6.42
C PRO A 134 -1.08 13.50 -7.84
N SER A 135 -0.24 13.56 -8.88
CA SER A 135 -0.70 13.70 -10.26
C SER A 135 0.37 13.32 -11.28
N TYR A 136 -0.06 12.71 -12.38
CA TYR A 136 0.75 12.50 -13.58
C TYR A 136 0.55 13.61 -14.62
N ALA A 137 -0.26 14.64 -14.35
CA ALA A 137 -0.65 15.67 -15.32
C ALA A 137 0.54 16.46 -15.92
N HIS A 138 1.69 16.43 -15.25
CA HIS A 138 2.92 17.07 -15.72
C HIS A 138 4.08 16.08 -15.90
N THR A 139 3.81 14.76 -15.88
CA THR A 139 4.85 13.79 -16.21
C THR A 139 5.19 13.88 -17.69
N GLN A 140 6.48 13.87 -18.00
CA GLN A 140 6.98 13.76 -19.38
C GLN A 140 7.48 12.35 -19.70
N SER A 141 7.39 11.43 -18.73
CA SER A 141 7.79 10.05 -18.95
C SER A 141 6.74 9.33 -19.77
N LEU A 142 7.09 9.02 -21.03
CA LEU A 142 6.24 8.25 -21.94
C LEU A 142 5.89 6.86 -21.40
N VAL A 143 6.74 6.29 -20.54
CA VAL A 143 6.46 5.04 -19.84
C VAL A 143 5.30 5.21 -18.87
N TYR A 144 5.33 6.25 -18.02
CA TYR A 144 4.27 6.50 -17.05
C TYR A 144 2.97 6.94 -17.72
N ILE A 145 3.04 7.76 -18.77
CA ILE A 145 1.86 8.12 -19.57
C ILE A 145 1.28 6.86 -20.21
N GLY A 146 2.11 6.03 -20.83
CA GLY A 146 1.68 4.78 -21.46
C GLY A 146 1.05 3.79 -20.48
N LEU A 147 1.57 3.67 -19.26
CA LEU A 147 0.98 2.83 -18.21
C LEU A 147 -0.33 3.41 -17.65
N ALA A 148 -0.43 4.73 -17.51
CA ALA A 148 -1.66 5.39 -17.06
C ALA A 148 -2.78 5.34 -18.10
N GLU A 149 -2.44 5.35 -19.39
CA GLU A 149 -3.37 5.24 -20.52
C GLU A 149 -3.65 3.78 -20.92
N ALA A 150 -2.99 2.80 -20.28
CA ALA A 150 -3.10 1.38 -20.59
C ALA A 150 -4.43 0.74 -20.16
N ASP A 151 -5.45 1.51 -19.76
CA ASP A 151 -6.81 1.02 -19.48
C ASP A 151 -7.32 0.10 -20.61
N GLY A 152 -7.00 0.41 -21.87
CA GLY A 152 -7.33 -0.45 -23.00
C GLY A 152 -6.61 -1.81 -22.99
N LEU A 153 -5.33 -1.85 -22.62
CA LEU A 153 -4.55 -3.10 -22.53
C LEU A 153 -5.02 -3.94 -21.34
N LEU A 154 -5.29 -3.32 -20.19
CA LEU A 154 -5.84 -4.00 -19.01
C LEU A 154 -7.22 -4.58 -19.29
N ASN A 155 -8.08 -3.87 -20.03
CA ASN A 155 -9.39 -4.40 -20.44
C ASN A 155 -9.26 -5.58 -21.41
N VAL A 156 -8.29 -5.55 -22.33
CA VAL A 156 -8.01 -6.69 -23.22
C VAL A 156 -7.48 -7.88 -22.43
N VAL A 157 -6.52 -7.68 -21.52
CA VAL A 157 -5.95 -8.73 -20.66
C VAL A 157 -7.01 -9.34 -19.74
N ARG A 158 -7.89 -8.52 -19.14
CA ARG A 158 -9.05 -8.97 -18.36
C ARG A 158 -10.05 -9.76 -19.21
N SER A 159 -10.33 -9.35 -20.45
CA SER A 159 -11.21 -10.10 -21.37
C SER A 159 -10.64 -11.46 -21.80
N MET A 160 -9.34 -11.70 -21.60
CA MET A 160 -8.68 -12.99 -21.80
C MET A 160 -8.68 -13.87 -20.54
N GLY A 161 -9.36 -13.45 -19.47
CA GLY A 161 -9.43 -14.17 -18.19
C GLY A 161 -8.22 -13.96 -17.27
N ILE A 162 -7.33 -13.02 -17.61
CA ILE A 162 -6.20 -12.63 -16.76
C ILE A 162 -6.65 -11.43 -15.92
N ASN A 163 -7.21 -11.73 -14.74
CA ASN A 163 -7.78 -10.70 -13.86
C ASN A 163 -6.71 -9.97 -13.03
N TYR A 164 -5.50 -10.51 -12.98
CA TYR A 164 -4.35 -9.93 -12.30
C TYR A 164 -3.07 -10.32 -13.02
N VAL A 165 -2.15 -9.37 -13.22
CA VAL A 165 -0.82 -9.66 -13.75
C VAL A 165 0.16 -9.69 -12.59
N ASN A 166 0.74 -10.85 -12.34
CA ASN A 166 1.78 -10.99 -11.34
C ASN A 166 3.03 -10.22 -11.77
N PRO A 167 3.63 -9.40 -10.90
CA PRO A 167 4.94 -8.78 -11.18
C PRO A 167 6.03 -9.80 -11.52
N THR A 168 5.91 -11.06 -11.08
CA THR A 168 6.82 -12.15 -11.46
C THR A 168 6.49 -12.79 -12.81
N ASP A 169 5.28 -12.58 -13.34
CA ASP A 169 4.88 -13.03 -14.69
C ASP A 169 5.25 -12.00 -15.76
N PHE A 170 5.52 -10.74 -15.36
CA PHE A 170 6.24 -9.80 -16.22
C PHE A 170 7.71 -10.20 -16.27
N PRO A 171 8.34 -10.29 -17.45
CA PRO A 171 9.77 -10.55 -17.52
C PRO A 171 10.48 -9.43 -16.76
N THR A 172 11.10 -9.75 -15.63
CA THR A 172 11.89 -8.83 -14.78
C THR A 172 12.94 -8.04 -15.59
N ASN A 173 13.33 -8.60 -16.73
CA ASN A 173 14.27 -8.02 -17.69
C ASN A 173 13.71 -6.76 -18.38
N VAL A 174 12.39 -6.64 -18.54
CA VAL A 174 11.73 -5.48 -19.15
C VAL A 174 11.61 -4.34 -18.13
N LEU A 175 11.28 -4.65 -16.87
CA LEU A 175 11.21 -3.65 -15.80
C LEU A 175 12.60 -3.06 -15.47
N ASN A 176 13.65 -3.88 -15.43
CA ASN A 176 15.02 -3.42 -15.20
C ASN A 176 15.57 -2.54 -16.34
N GLN A 177 15.04 -2.64 -17.55
CA GLN A 177 15.42 -1.76 -18.67
C GLN A 177 14.58 -0.47 -18.77
N MET A 178 13.44 -0.42 -18.07
CA MET A 178 12.56 0.76 -18.09
C MET A 178 12.82 1.73 -16.92
N PHE A 179 13.46 1.27 -15.86
CA PHE A 179 13.72 2.04 -14.64
C PHE A 179 15.22 2.17 -14.27
N CYS A 180 16.14 1.79 -15.18
CA CYS A 180 17.57 2.06 -15.09
C CYS A 180 18.08 2.69 -16.39
#